data_AF-A0A933FT42-F1
#
_entry.id   AF-A0A933FT42-F1
#
_cell.length_a   1.000
_cell.length_b   1.000
_cell.length_c   1.000
_cell.angle_alpha   90.00
_cell.angle_beta   90.00
_cell.angle_gamma   90.00
#
_symmetry.space_group_name_H-M   'P 1'
#
loop_
_entity.id
_entity.type
_entity.pdbx_description
1 polymer ?
#
loop_
_entity_poly.entity_id
_entity_poly.type
_entity_poly.pdbx_seq_one_letter_code
_entity_poly.pdbx_strand_id
1 'polypeptide(L)'
;MKAGKGPAASLKEATGAVVLVAVVAACAATAPRDIATARKQLDAHLAQCTARYGYPEATSDLGPYVLGAGEREWRECVYQGVEKYMIPNTASPEAYRKAIEEDREMSASVVDGKMTRAQRQARVQELLEGIERTEEANRSKREQQMEAMDRLVKEELRREQDMMLRTLRPLTR
;
A
#
# COMPACT_ATOMS: atom_id res chain seq x y z
N MET A 1 11.68 56.42 -8.66
CA MET A 1 11.20 56.93 -7.35
C MET A 1 9.68 56.98 -7.34
N LYS A 2 9.02 56.10 -6.58
CA LYS A 2 7.93 56.42 -5.64
C LYS A 2 7.36 55.12 -5.07
N ALA A 3 7.69 54.89 -3.81
CA ALA A 3 7.04 53.92 -2.94
C ALA A 3 5.61 54.40 -2.62
N GLY A 4 4.66 53.46 -2.65
CA GLY A 4 3.30 53.65 -2.13
C GLY A 4 3.12 52.72 -0.93
N LYS A 5 3.09 53.31 0.27
CA LYS A 5 2.98 52.66 1.57
C LYS A 5 1.63 53.01 2.21
N GLY A 6 0.90 51.98 2.65
CA GLY A 6 -0.13 52.00 3.71
C GLY A 6 -1.58 52.29 3.28
N PRO A 7 -2.60 52.01 4.13
CA PRO A 7 -2.51 51.62 5.56
C PRO A 7 -3.29 50.35 5.96
N ALA A 8 -3.04 49.94 7.20
CA ALA A 8 -3.74 48.92 7.97
C ALA A 8 -5.05 49.45 8.61
N ALA A 9 -6.06 48.59 8.69
CA ALA A 9 -7.19 48.57 9.62
C ALA A 9 -8.01 47.30 9.26
N SER A 10 -8.70 46.55 10.11
CA SER A 10 -9.20 46.77 11.46
C SER A 10 -9.51 45.40 12.07
N LEU A 11 -9.12 45.23 13.33
CA LEU A 11 -9.50 44.12 14.19
C LEU A 11 -10.91 44.43 14.72
N LYS A 12 -11.93 43.61 14.38
CA LYS A 12 -13.18 43.56 15.14
C LYS A 12 -13.65 42.12 15.29
N GLU A 13 -13.76 41.77 16.56
CA GLU A 13 -14.31 40.57 17.14
C GLU A 13 -15.69 40.23 16.57
N ALA A 14 -15.89 38.94 16.29
CA ALA A 14 -17.21 38.33 16.27
C ALA A 14 -17.10 36.94 16.91
N THR A 15 -17.17 36.95 18.24
CA THR A 15 -17.56 35.83 19.08
C THR A 15 -18.90 35.29 18.59
N GLY A 16 -18.88 34.09 18.01
CA GLY A 16 -20.06 33.40 17.51
C GLY A 16 -19.84 31.90 17.56
N ALA A 17 -19.96 31.34 18.76
CA ALA A 17 -19.96 29.91 18.98
C ALA A 17 -21.22 29.28 18.35
N VAL A 18 -21.03 28.52 17.28
CA VAL A 18 -21.92 27.41 16.94
C VAL A 18 -21.01 26.19 16.74
N VAL A 19 -20.86 25.46 17.83
CA VAL A 19 -20.29 24.12 17.89
C VAL A 19 -21.26 23.20 17.18
N LEU A 20 -21.14 23.10 15.85
CA LEU A 20 -21.80 22.04 15.07
C LEU A 20 -20.84 20.85 15.07
N VAL A 21 -20.95 20.04 16.13
CA VAL A 21 -20.34 18.71 16.21
C VAL A 21 -21.09 17.82 15.21
N ALA A 22 -20.72 17.94 13.95
CA ALA A 22 -21.01 16.93 12.94
C ALA A 22 -20.12 15.74 13.27
N VAL A 23 -20.64 14.82 14.09
CA VAL A 23 -20.17 13.44 14.13
C VAL A 23 -20.50 12.85 12.77
N VAL A 24 -19.63 13.13 11.80
CA VAL A 24 -19.49 12.29 10.63
C VAL A 24 -18.86 11.03 11.20
N ALA A 25 -19.74 10.09 11.60
CA ALA A 25 -19.39 8.70 11.68
C ALA A 25 -18.94 8.29 10.27
N ALA A 26 -17.68 8.60 9.96
CA ALA A 26 -16.98 7.99 8.88
C ALA A 26 -16.92 6.52 9.27
N CYS A 27 -17.93 5.76 8.84
CA CYS A 27 -17.74 4.39 8.48
C CYS A 27 -16.51 4.39 7.58
N ALA A 28 -15.35 4.16 8.17
CA ALA A 28 -14.16 3.73 7.47
C ALA A 28 -14.48 2.34 6.94
N ALA A 29 -15.39 2.28 5.97
CA ALA A 29 -15.44 1.23 4.98
C ALA A 29 -14.05 1.29 4.37
N THR A 30 -13.14 0.47 4.90
CA THR A 30 -11.85 0.19 4.27
C THR A 30 -12.16 -0.14 2.84
N ALA A 31 -11.91 0.81 1.94
CA ALA A 31 -12.14 0.62 0.52
C ALA A 31 -11.46 -0.69 0.13
N PRO A 32 -12.10 -1.52 -0.72
CA PRO A 32 -11.49 -2.75 -1.16
C PRO A 32 -10.09 -2.43 -1.69
N ARG A 33 -9.09 -3.12 -1.15
CA ARG A 33 -7.69 -2.90 -1.54
C ARG A 33 -7.55 -3.30 -3.01
N ASP A 34 -7.44 -2.30 -3.88
CA ASP A 34 -7.30 -2.54 -5.31
C ASP A 34 -5.82 -2.77 -5.65
N ILE A 35 -5.36 -3.99 -5.36
CA ILE A 35 -3.99 -4.42 -5.64
C ILE A 35 -3.69 -4.42 -7.14
N ALA A 36 -4.70 -4.58 -8.00
CA ALA A 36 -4.51 -4.57 -9.45
C ALA A 36 -4.19 -3.16 -9.94
N THR A 37 -4.90 -2.15 -9.45
CA THR A 37 -4.60 -0.74 -9.73
C THR A 37 -3.24 -0.34 -9.12
N ALA A 38 -2.94 -0.76 -7.90
CA ALA A 38 -1.64 -0.52 -7.27
C ALA A 38 -0.47 -1.06 -8.10
N ARG A 39 -0.61 -2.29 -8.65
CA ARG A 39 0.40 -2.89 -9.54
C ARG A 39 0.60 -2.07 -10.82
N LYS A 40 -0.48 -1.64 -11.49
CA LYS A 40 -0.37 -0.78 -12.68
C LYS A 40 0.32 0.56 -12.38
N GLN A 41 0.04 1.15 -11.21
CA GLN A 41 0.69 2.39 -10.79
C GLN A 41 2.18 2.16 -10.48
N LEU A 42 2.52 1.03 -9.87
CA LEU A 42 3.91 0.64 -9.66
C LEU A 42 4.62 0.43 -11.01
N ASP A 43 4.03 -0.29 -11.97
CA ASP A 43 4.63 -0.52 -13.29
C ASP A 43 4.93 0.80 -14.02
N ALA A 44 3.99 1.74 -13.98
CA ALA A 44 4.18 3.08 -14.53
C ALA A 44 5.31 3.84 -13.82
N HIS A 45 5.45 3.66 -12.51
CA HIS A 45 6.52 4.26 -11.71
C HIS A 45 7.88 3.62 -12.00
N LEU A 46 7.95 2.29 -12.14
CA LEU A 46 9.15 1.55 -12.54
C LEU A 46 9.65 2.04 -13.91
N ALA A 47 8.75 2.26 -14.87
CA ALA A 47 9.10 2.82 -16.16
C ALA A 47 9.76 4.21 -16.04
N GLN A 48 9.25 5.06 -15.15
CA GLN A 48 9.83 6.38 -14.88
C GLN A 48 11.21 6.29 -14.22
N CYS A 49 11.38 5.40 -13.23
CA CYS A 49 12.68 5.17 -12.60
C CYS A 49 13.71 4.70 -13.62
N THR A 50 13.35 3.73 -14.46
CA THR A 50 14.20 3.21 -15.54
C THR A 50 14.53 4.28 -16.57
N ALA A 51 13.56 5.10 -16.99
CA ALA A 51 13.82 6.20 -17.92
C ALA A 51 14.78 7.26 -17.34
N ARG A 52 14.74 7.49 -16.02
CA ARG A 52 15.55 8.51 -15.34
C ARG A 52 16.97 8.05 -15.03
N TYR A 53 17.14 6.81 -14.60
CA TYR A 53 18.42 6.31 -14.05
C TYR A 53 19.05 5.17 -14.86
N GLY A 54 18.33 4.61 -15.85
CA GLY A 54 18.73 3.40 -16.57
C GLY A 54 18.36 2.12 -15.82
N TYR A 55 18.34 0.98 -16.54
CA TYR A 55 18.06 -0.34 -15.94
C TYR A 55 19.37 -1.02 -15.50
N PRO A 56 19.53 -1.37 -14.21
CA PRO A 56 20.83 -1.79 -13.67
C PRO A 56 21.29 -3.20 -14.07
N GLU A 57 20.40 -4.08 -14.55
CA GLU A 57 20.79 -5.43 -14.99
C GLU A 57 21.18 -5.48 -16.48
N ALA A 58 21.04 -4.38 -17.23
CA ALA A 58 21.40 -4.34 -18.64
C ALA A 58 22.92 -4.31 -18.89
N THR A 59 23.75 -4.11 -17.86
CA THR A 59 25.21 -3.98 -18.00
C THR A 59 25.91 -5.30 -17.64
N SER A 60 26.24 -6.09 -18.67
CA SER A 60 26.96 -7.37 -18.57
C SER A 60 28.40 -7.22 -18.06
N ASP A 61 28.97 -6.02 -18.17
CA ASP A 61 30.42 -5.81 -18.01
C ASP A 61 30.83 -5.34 -16.61
N LEU A 62 29.89 -5.34 -15.66
CA LEU A 62 30.18 -4.95 -14.27
C LEU A 62 30.80 -6.10 -13.47
N GLY A 63 31.82 -5.76 -12.69
CA GLY A 63 32.40 -6.68 -11.70
C GLY A 63 31.38 -7.14 -10.64
N PRO A 64 31.63 -8.27 -9.97
CA PRO A 64 30.68 -8.89 -9.05
C PRO A 64 30.39 -8.06 -7.78
N TYR A 65 31.26 -7.12 -7.42
CA TYR A 65 31.16 -6.30 -6.19
C TYR A 65 30.93 -4.81 -6.50
N VAL A 66 30.41 -4.48 -7.67
CA VAL A 66 30.23 -3.10 -8.12
C VAL A 66 28.78 -2.88 -8.51
N LEU A 67 28.16 -1.81 -8.01
CA LEU A 67 26.84 -1.38 -8.47
C LEU A 67 26.96 -0.69 -9.84
N GLY A 68 25.95 -0.85 -10.68
CA GLY A 68 25.87 -0.11 -11.94
C GLY A 68 25.76 1.39 -11.72
N ALA A 69 26.17 2.18 -12.72
CA ALA A 69 25.94 3.62 -12.70
C ALA A 69 24.44 3.91 -12.58
N GLY A 70 24.04 4.71 -11.59
CA GLY A 70 22.64 5.04 -11.33
C GLY A 70 21.82 3.92 -10.65
N GLU A 71 22.41 2.75 -10.37
CA GLU A 71 21.67 1.62 -9.80
C GLU A 71 21.09 1.93 -8.42
N ARG A 72 21.86 2.63 -7.58
CA ARG A 72 21.43 2.97 -6.22
C ARG A 72 20.23 3.91 -6.25
N GLU A 73 20.30 4.95 -7.08
CA GLU A 73 19.24 5.93 -7.27
C GLU A 73 18.00 5.30 -7.93
N TRP A 74 18.21 4.39 -8.88
CA TRP A 74 17.13 3.62 -9.49
C TRP A 74 16.39 2.79 -8.43
N ARG A 75 17.11 2.03 -7.59
CA ARG A 75 16.52 1.21 -6.52
C ARG A 75 15.73 2.06 -5.53
N GLU A 76 16.30 3.19 -5.10
CA GLU A 76 15.61 4.10 -4.18
C GLU A 76 14.32 4.68 -4.82
N CYS A 77 14.35 4.99 -6.11
CA CYS A 77 13.14 5.36 -6.86
C CYS A 77 12.10 4.23 -6.88
N VAL A 78 12.52 2.98 -7.06
CA VAL A 78 11.62 1.80 -7.00
C VAL A 78 11.00 1.66 -5.62
N TYR A 79 11.78 1.78 -4.54
CA TYR A 79 11.27 1.68 -3.18
C TYR A 79 10.19 2.72 -2.89
N GLN A 80 10.38 3.96 -3.33
CA GLN A 80 9.35 5.00 -3.21
C GLN A 80 8.05 4.60 -3.92
N GLY A 81 8.14 3.92 -5.07
CA GLY A 81 6.98 3.37 -5.77
C GLY A 81 6.30 2.27 -4.95
N VAL A 82 7.06 1.33 -4.38
CA VAL A 82 6.53 0.26 -3.54
C VAL A 82 5.85 0.83 -2.29
N GLU A 83 6.50 1.78 -1.61
CA GLU A 83 5.96 2.45 -0.42
C GLU A 83 4.68 3.23 -0.72
N LYS A 84 4.61 3.89 -1.88
CA LYS A 84 3.47 4.71 -2.27
C LYS A 84 2.28 3.88 -2.76
N TYR A 85 2.53 2.85 -3.57
CA TYR A 85 1.46 2.13 -4.28
C TYR A 85 1.16 0.76 -3.68
N MET A 86 2.18 -0.02 -3.30
CA MET A 86 1.97 -1.40 -2.84
C MET A 86 1.66 -1.49 -1.36
N ILE A 87 2.47 -0.88 -0.50
CA ILE A 87 2.34 -0.99 0.96
C ILE A 87 0.93 -0.61 1.46
N PRO A 88 0.27 0.46 0.99
CA PRO A 88 -1.09 0.80 1.43
C PRO A 88 -2.16 -0.19 0.97
N ASN A 89 -1.90 -0.93 -0.12
CA ASN A 89 -2.89 -1.79 -0.78
C ASN A 89 -2.65 -3.29 -0.54
N THR A 90 -1.53 -3.67 0.07
CA THR A 90 -1.17 -5.08 0.26
C THR A 90 -1.69 -5.65 1.58
N ALA A 91 -1.80 -6.97 1.71
CA ALA A 91 -2.18 -7.59 2.99
C ALA A 91 -1.04 -7.62 4.02
N SER A 92 0.20 -7.53 3.54
CA SER A 92 1.44 -7.76 4.30
C SER A 92 2.39 -6.56 4.19
N PRO A 93 2.02 -5.35 4.65
CA PRO A 93 2.84 -4.15 4.49
C PRO A 93 4.25 -4.30 5.09
N GLU A 94 4.36 -4.98 6.23
CA GLU A 94 5.64 -5.22 6.91
C GLU A 94 6.59 -6.11 6.09
N ALA A 95 6.07 -7.04 5.30
CA ALA A 95 6.89 -7.91 4.46
C ALA A 95 7.61 -7.11 3.36
N TYR A 96 6.91 -6.13 2.75
CA TYR A 96 7.51 -5.22 1.78
C TYR A 96 8.52 -4.26 2.44
N ARG A 97 8.20 -3.68 3.62
CA ARG A 97 9.15 -2.81 4.35
C ARG A 97 10.44 -3.55 4.65
N LYS A 98 10.34 -4.77 5.18
CA LYS A 98 11.49 -5.61 5.49
C LYS A 98 12.31 -5.92 4.24
N ALA A 99 11.67 -6.27 3.12
CA ALA A 99 12.40 -6.56 1.89
C ALA A 99 13.16 -5.34 1.34
N ILE A 100 12.60 -4.13 1.46
CA ILE A 100 13.29 -2.88 1.10
C ILE A 100 14.51 -2.65 1.98
N GLU A 101 14.37 -2.82 3.30
CA GLU A 101 15.46 -2.68 4.26
C GLU A 101 16.60 -3.67 3.97
N GLU A 102 16.25 -4.95 3.78
CA GLU A 102 17.22 -6.01 3.49
C GLU A 102 17.94 -5.77 2.14
N ASP A 103 17.24 -5.31 1.10
CA ASP A 103 17.89 -4.98 -0.18
C ASP A 103 18.80 -3.74 -0.11
N ARG A 104 18.49 -2.76 0.75
CA ARG A 104 19.40 -1.64 1.05
C ARG A 104 20.68 -2.14 1.71
N GLU A 105 20.58 -2.99 2.71
CA GLU A 105 21.74 -3.60 3.39
C GLU A 105 22.58 -4.46 2.45
N MET A 106 21.94 -5.27 1.61
CA MET A 106 22.64 -6.08 0.62
C MET A 106 23.32 -5.22 -0.43
N SER A 107 22.68 -4.14 -0.90
CA SER A 107 23.29 -3.21 -1.85
C SER A 107 24.49 -2.47 -1.24
N ALA A 108 24.46 -2.16 0.06
CA ALA A 108 25.63 -1.67 0.77
C ALA A 108 26.72 -2.75 0.85
N SER A 109 26.35 -4.00 1.15
CA SER A 109 27.26 -5.14 1.22
C SER A 109 27.94 -5.46 -0.11
N VAL A 110 27.27 -5.20 -1.24
CA VAL A 110 27.88 -5.29 -2.58
C VAL A 110 29.01 -4.28 -2.73
N VAL A 111 28.76 -3.01 -2.38
CA VAL A 111 29.76 -1.93 -2.47
C VAL A 111 30.93 -2.18 -1.51
N ASP A 112 30.66 -2.74 -0.33
CA ASP A 112 31.68 -3.11 0.65
C ASP A 112 32.49 -4.36 0.25
N GLY A 113 32.15 -5.03 -0.86
CA GLY A 113 32.81 -6.27 -1.30
C GLY A 113 32.48 -7.51 -0.45
N LYS A 114 31.45 -7.44 0.40
CA LYS A 114 31.01 -8.54 1.30
C LYS A 114 30.03 -9.50 0.63
N MET A 115 29.32 -9.04 -0.40
CA MET A 115 28.31 -9.82 -1.12
C MET A 115 28.46 -9.55 -2.62
N THR A 116 28.26 -10.55 -3.46
CA THR A 116 28.23 -10.36 -4.93
C THR A 116 26.85 -9.90 -5.41
N ARG A 117 26.79 -9.24 -6.57
CA ARG A 117 25.52 -8.91 -7.25
C ARG A 117 24.62 -10.13 -7.45
N ALA A 118 25.20 -11.28 -7.80
CA ALA A 118 24.49 -12.53 -8.00
C ALA A 118 23.89 -13.07 -6.70
N GLN A 119 24.64 -13.03 -5.59
CA GLN A 119 24.13 -13.41 -4.26
C GLN A 119 22.98 -12.49 -3.83
N ARG A 120 23.11 -11.17 -4.02
CA ARG A 120 22.01 -10.25 -3.75
C ARG A 120 20.79 -10.57 -4.62
N GLN A 121 20.97 -10.80 -5.93
CA GLN A 121 19.85 -11.11 -6.82
C GLN A 121 19.11 -12.37 -6.39
N ALA A 122 19.84 -13.44 -6.06
CA ALA A 122 19.26 -14.66 -5.51
C ALA A 122 18.48 -14.39 -4.22
N ARG A 123 19.04 -13.58 -3.31
CA ARG A 123 18.38 -13.24 -2.05
C ARG A 123 17.14 -12.37 -2.24
N VAL A 124 17.17 -11.39 -3.16
CA VAL A 124 15.99 -10.59 -3.52
C VAL A 124 14.90 -11.48 -4.11
N GLN A 125 15.25 -12.44 -4.96
CA GLN A 125 14.30 -13.41 -5.49
C GLN A 125 13.62 -14.21 -4.37
N GLU A 126 14.39 -14.72 -3.40
CA GLU A 126 13.85 -15.42 -2.23
C GLU A 126 12.89 -14.53 -1.41
N LEU A 127 13.22 -13.25 -1.23
CA LEU A 127 12.36 -12.29 -0.52
C LEU A 127 11.03 -12.08 -1.25
N LEU A 128 11.07 -11.94 -2.58
CA LEU A 128 9.86 -11.77 -3.41
C LEU A 128 8.96 -13.01 -3.36
N GLU A 129 9.54 -14.21 -3.47
CA GLU A 129 8.81 -15.48 -3.31
C GLU A 129 8.22 -15.64 -1.90
N GLY A 130 8.92 -15.14 -0.87
CA GLY A 130 8.43 -15.09 0.50
C GLY A 130 7.22 -14.17 0.67
N ILE A 131 7.27 -12.98 0.05
CA ILE A 131 6.15 -12.03 0.02
C ILE A 131 4.95 -12.65 -0.70
N GLU A 132 5.15 -13.28 -1.87
CA GLU A 132 4.07 -13.90 -2.64
C GLU A 132 3.33 -14.97 -1.84
N ARG A 133 4.08 -15.90 -1.20
CA ARG A 133 3.49 -16.92 -0.31
C ARG A 133 2.70 -16.31 0.85
N THR A 134 3.20 -15.23 1.43
CA THR A 134 2.52 -14.54 2.54
C THR A 134 1.24 -13.86 2.08
N GLU A 135 1.26 -13.20 0.91
CA GLU A 135 0.08 -12.57 0.30
C GLU A 135 -0.98 -13.60 -0.10
N GLU A 136 -0.57 -14.75 -0.65
CA GLU A 136 -1.48 -15.85 -0.97
C GLU A 136 -2.15 -16.43 0.28
N ALA A 137 -1.38 -16.70 1.33
CA ALA A 137 -1.92 -17.16 2.61
C ALA A 137 -2.92 -16.15 3.21
N ASN A 138 -2.59 -14.85 3.14
CA ASN A 138 -3.47 -13.79 3.62
C ASN A 138 -4.75 -13.65 2.77
N ARG A 139 -4.66 -13.84 1.45
CA ARG A 139 -5.80 -13.85 0.55
C ARG A 139 -6.74 -15.00 0.87
N SER A 140 -6.22 -16.22 0.97
CA SER A 140 -7.00 -17.42 1.30
C SER A 140 -7.70 -17.26 2.66
N LYS A 141 -6.99 -16.75 3.67
CA LYS A 141 -7.58 -16.49 4.99
C LYS A 141 -8.73 -15.49 4.94
N ARG A 142 -8.62 -14.43 4.14
CA ARG A 142 -9.70 -13.45 3.96
C ARG A 142 -10.89 -14.02 3.22
N GLU A 143 -10.66 -14.80 2.17
CA GLU A 143 -11.72 -15.49 1.44
C GLU A 143 -12.52 -16.41 2.37
N GLN A 144 -11.82 -17.24 3.16
CA GLN A 144 -12.47 -18.10 4.17
C GLN A 144 -13.25 -17.30 5.22
N GLN A 145 -12.72 -16.16 5.68
CA GLN A 145 -13.42 -15.29 6.63
C GLN A 145 -14.68 -14.67 6.02
N MET A 146 -14.61 -14.22 4.76
CA MET A 146 -15.77 -13.66 4.05
C MET A 146 -16.83 -14.73 3.81
N GLU A 147 -16.45 -15.94 3.41
CA GLU A 147 -17.39 -17.05 3.25
C GLU A 147 -18.06 -17.45 4.57
N ALA A 148 -17.29 -17.52 5.66
CA ALA A 148 -17.85 -17.82 6.98
C ALA A 148 -18.85 -16.74 7.42
N MET A 149 -18.52 -15.46 7.19
CA MET A 149 -19.41 -14.34 7.51
C MET A 149 -20.67 -14.35 6.66
N ASP A 150 -20.56 -14.61 5.36
CA ASP A 150 -21.71 -14.73 4.45
C ASP A 150 -22.67 -15.84 4.87
N ARG A 151 -22.14 -17.00 5.30
CA ARG A 151 -22.96 -18.09 5.85
C ARG A 151 -23.74 -17.65 7.10
N LEU A 152 -23.07 -16.99 8.04
CA LEU A 152 -23.72 -16.50 9.27
C LEU A 152 -24.81 -15.46 8.96
N VAL A 153 -24.54 -14.53 8.05
CA VAL A 153 -25.54 -13.52 7.63
C VAL A 153 -26.75 -14.17 6.98
N LYS A 154 -26.54 -15.18 6.12
CA LYS A 154 -27.64 -15.93 5.49
C LYS A 154 -28.47 -16.71 6.51
N GLU A 155 -27.83 -17.32 7.50
CA GLU A 155 -28.53 -18.02 8.58
C GLU A 155 -29.37 -17.08 9.43
N GLU A 156 -28.85 -15.90 9.77
CA GLU A 156 -29.58 -14.92 10.56
C GLU A 156 -30.78 -14.36 9.79
N LEU A 157 -30.58 -14.00 8.51
CA LEU A 157 -31.67 -13.54 7.65
C LEU A 157 -32.78 -14.59 7.53
N ARG A 158 -32.41 -15.88 7.44
CA ARG A 158 -33.39 -16.98 7.40
C ARG A 158 -34.18 -17.08 8.71
N ARG A 159 -33.53 -16.91 9.87
CA ARG A 159 -34.19 -16.90 11.18
C ARG A 159 -35.17 -15.74 11.30
N GLU A 160 -34.77 -14.54 10.87
CA GLU A 160 -35.64 -13.36 10.86
C GLU A 160 -36.88 -13.57 9.98
N GLN A 161 -36.69 -14.12 8.78
CA GLN A 161 -37.80 -14.46 7.88
C GLN A 161 -38.76 -15.48 8.51
N ASP A 162 -38.23 -16.54 9.12
CA ASP A 162 -39.05 -17.55 9.79
C ASP A 162 -39.86 -16.96 10.96
N MET A 163 -39.28 -16.02 11.73
CA MET A 163 -39.99 -15.29 12.79
C MET A 163 -41.08 -14.37 12.23
N MET A 164 -40.80 -13.65 11.14
CA MET A 164 -41.77 -12.77 10.48
C MET A 164 -42.97 -13.58 9.93
N LEU A 165 -42.71 -14.72 9.30
CA LEU A 165 -43.77 -15.59 8.78
C LEU A 165 -44.66 -16.14 9.92
N ARG A 166 -44.08 -16.48 11.07
CA ARG A 166 -44.85 -16.95 12.25
C ARG A 166 -45.70 -15.84 12.87
N THR A 167 -45.22 -14.60 12.91
CA THR A 167 -45.92 -13.46 13.50
C THR A 167 -47.06 -12.92 12.63
N LEU A 168 -46.94 -13.00 11.30
CA LEU A 168 -47.96 -12.51 10.37
C LEU A 168 -49.11 -13.51 10.14
N ARG A 169 -48.86 -14.82 10.27
CA ARG A 169 -49.85 -15.90 10.04
C ARG A 169 -51.19 -15.75 10.80
N PRO A 170 -51.24 -15.26 12.05
CA PRO A 170 -52.50 -15.06 12.78
C PRO A 170 -53.33 -13.86 12.28
N LEU A 171 -52.71 -12.88 11.63
CA LEU A 171 -53.38 -11.65 11.18
C LEU A 171 -54.08 -11.82 9.83
N THR A 172 -53.75 -12.89 9.09
CA THR A 172 -54.30 -13.21 7.77
C THR A 172 -55.47 -14.18 7.82
N ARG A 173 -56.04 -14.45 9.01
CA ARG A 173 -57.17 -15.38 9.20
C ARG A 173 -58.38 -14.63 9.74
#